data_AF-A0A1C0YNX4-F1
#
_entry.id   AF-A0A1C0YNX4-F1
#
_cell.length_a   1.000
_cell.length_b   1.000
_cell.length_c   1.000
_cell.angle_alpha   90.00
_cell.angle_beta   90.00
_cell.angle_gamma   90.00
#
_symmetry.space_group_name_H-M   'P 1'
#
loop_
_entity.id
_entity.type
_entity.pdbx_description
1 polymer ?
#
loop_
_entity_poly.entity_id
_entity_poly.type
_entity_poly.pdbx_seq_one_letter_code
_entity_poly.pdbx_strand_id
1 'polypeptide(L)'
;MHQNDTHARLDNVAKTVTAVKEVRAANENTLLLNAGDVFSGTLYFNQFEGKADIAFMNLMGVDAFVFGNHEFDLGSSPTAHKGLADFLALAKFPTVAANVDLSKDENLSTLQSRTVTASPQDGKVYDAIIQTVDGEKVGIFGLTTEETASISSPGSIIFENYIERAKETVAKLEAQGVNKIIALTHIGYDDNPTVDNDQQLAKLVAGIDVIVGGHSHTNLEVPVTVARENDADDEPTIIVQAYQHNDFLGTLDVSFDKNGVITAHNGELLEIATYADDAEALALLQPYKDKIAEVSDEEIGVTLAQTLTNPRQSDEGNTTGESVRKNETILGNLITEGMLEKAKEYSPDKEVILAFQNGGGIRTSINAGPVTVGEVINVLPFSNTLALATVSGVELYETFEHSVSSLPRESGGFLHVAGGRVTYDATKPVGERIISIETLKDGVYTVVPKDATMHTVATNAFTAKGGDNYEVLAEVYADGRVTDLGLSDWENFRDYLVSQKDAIPTEVRGTLVQQTTVTAADLATQKEFVGNVVVTGTAEELATIDGLQVTGDLIVETTTDAPITISNTTVGGDLVLSNVGGEVTLVNTIVDGDTIN
;
A
#
# COMPACT_ATOMS: atom_id res chain seq x y z
N MET A 1 -10.37 15.80 21.05
CA MET A 1 -9.53 15.98 19.84
C MET A 1 -8.91 14.65 19.47
N HIS A 2 -8.68 14.39 18.19
CA HIS A 2 -8.00 13.18 17.75
C HIS A 2 -7.19 13.36 16.46
N GLN A 3 -6.19 12.51 16.31
CA GLN A 3 -5.36 12.34 15.12
C GLN A 3 -5.22 10.85 14.80
N ASN A 4 -4.99 10.50 13.54
CA ASN A 4 -4.72 9.14 13.08
C ASN A 4 -3.86 9.20 11.82
N ASP A 5 -3.10 8.14 11.51
CA ASP A 5 -2.44 7.96 10.22
C ASP A 5 -1.53 9.12 9.82
N THR A 6 -0.76 9.64 10.78
CA THR A 6 0.14 10.78 10.55
C THR A 6 1.32 10.42 9.66
N HIS A 7 1.72 9.13 9.59
CA HIS A 7 2.70 8.59 8.64
C HIS A 7 3.96 9.46 8.51
N ALA A 8 4.54 9.81 9.65
CA ALA A 8 5.74 10.64 9.77
C ALA A 8 5.72 11.96 8.97
N ARG A 9 4.53 12.54 8.73
CA ARG A 9 4.40 13.82 8.03
C ARG A 9 4.44 14.98 9.01
N LEU A 10 5.62 15.58 9.12
CA LEU A 10 5.90 16.67 10.05
C LEU A 10 5.87 18.06 9.42
N ASP A 11 5.65 18.19 8.12
CA ASP A 11 5.71 19.49 7.44
C ASP A 11 4.67 20.50 7.96
N ASN A 12 3.49 20.00 8.35
CA ASN A 12 2.42 20.81 8.93
C ASN A 12 2.35 20.74 10.47
N VAL A 13 3.27 20.04 11.14
CA VAL A 13 3.14 19.76 12.58
C VAL A 13 3.11 21.02 13.45
N ALA A 14 3.80 22.09 13.04
CA ALA A 14 3.76 23.35 13.76
C ALA A 14 2.37 24.02 13.74
N LYS A 15 1.64 23.86 12.63
CA LYS A 15 0.24 24.31 12.51
C LYS A 15 -0.68 23.44 13.37
N THR A 16 -0.43 22.13 13.40
CA THR A 16 -1.16 21.19 14.27
C THR A 16 -1.00 21.56 15.74
N VAL A 17 0.21 21.93 16.18
CA VAL A 17 0.45 22.42 17.55
C VAL A 17 -0.39 23.67 17.85
N THR A 18 -0.47 24.63 16.93
CA THR A 18 -1.35 25.79 17.07
C THR A 18 -2.82 25.37 17.22
N ALA A 19 -3.33 24.52 16.33
CA ALA A 19 -4.71 24.06 16.37
C ALA A 19 -5.05 23.38 17.71
N VAL A 20 -4.18 22.48 18.21
CA VAL A 20 -4.34 21.83 19.52
C VAL A 20 -4.34 22.85 20.66
N LYS A 21 -3.44 23.83 20.64
CA LYS A 21 -3.37 24.90 21.66
C LYS A 21 -4.64 25.75 21.66
N GLU A 22 -5.18 26.10 20.50
CA GLU A 22 -6.41 26.88 20.36
C GLU A 22 -7.64 26.12 20.88
N VAL A 23 -7.79 24.84 20.51
CA VAL A 23 -8.92 24.01 21.00
C VAL A 23 -8.86 23.85 22.52
N ARG A 24 -7.68 23.59 23.11
CA ARG A 24 -7.53 23.50 24.58
C ARG A 24 -7.77 24.82 25.30
N ALA A 25 -7.42 25.95 24.68
CA ALA A 25 -7.71 27.25 25.26
C ALA A 25 -9.21 27.57 25.26
N ALA A 26 -9.96 27.04 24.29
CA ALA A 26 -11.42 27.16 24.22
C ALA A 26 -12.14 26.20 25.18
N ASN A 27 -11.56 25.02 25.45
CA ASN A 27 -12.17 23.94 26.21
C ASN A 27 -11.18 23.31 27.21
N GLU A 28 -11.37 23.55 28.51
CA GLU A 28 -10.48 23.06 29.57
C GLU A 28 -10.53 21.52 29.76
N ASN A 29 -11.66 20.89 29.44
CA ASN A 29 -11.90 19.45 29.64
C ASN A 29 -11.68 18.63 28.36
N THR A 30 -10.51 18.77 27.73
CA THR A 30 -10.25 18.16 26.42
C THR A 30 -9.16 17.09 26.47
N LEU A 31 -9.46 15.92 25.89
CA LEU A 31 -8.47 14.87 25.59
C LEU A 31 -7.95 15.01 24.16
N LEU A 32 -6.66 14.74 23.95
CA LEU A 32 -6.03 14.52 22.65
C LEU A 32 -5.63 13.05 22.52
N LEU A 33 -6.29 12.33 21.62
CA LEU A 33 -6.05 10.90 21.40
C LEU A 33 -5.37 10.70 20.03
N ASN A 34 -4.41 9.78 19.95
CA ASN A 34 -3.79 9.41 18.68
C ASN A 34 -4.08 7.95 18.35
N ALA A 35 -4.76 7.74 17.23
CA ALA A 35 -5.31 6.46 16.82
C ALA A 35 -4.35 5.64 15.94
N GLY A 36 -3.03 5.71 16.18
CA GLY A 36 -2.03 4.84 15.52
C GLY A 36 -1.51 5.33 14.16
N ASP A 37 -0.54 4.60 13.62
CA ASP A 37 0.18 4.89 12.37
C ASP A 37 0.87 6.26 12.39
N VAL A 38 1.75 6.41 13.37
CA VAL A 38 2.72 7.50 13.43
C VAL A 38 3.95 7.14 12.60
N PHE A 39 4.34 5.87 12.58
CA PHE A 39 5.52 5.37 11.90
C PHE A 39 5.37 5.31 10.38
N SER A 40 6.51 5.20 9.69
CA SER A 40 6.64 5.08 8.23
C SER A 40 6.08 6.26 7.42
N GLY A 41 6.35 6.30 6.11
CA GLY A 41 5.73 7.25 5.18
C GLY A 41 6.60 8.42 4.71
N THR A 42 7.66 8.81 5.41
CA THR A 42 8.60 9.87 4.96
C THR A 42 10.04 9.63 5.42
N LEU A 43 10.96 10.42 4.86
CA LEU A 43 12.36 10.49 5.31
C LEU A 43 12.53 10.79 6.81
N TYR A 44 11.57 11.44 7.46
CA TYR A 44 11.63 11.65 8.91
C TYR A 44 11.66 10.31 9.64
N PHE A 45 10.84 9.34 9.22
CA PHE A 45 10.89 8.02 9.82
C PHE A 45 12.19 7.30 9.48
N ASN A 46 12.63 7.32 8.21
CA ASN A 46 13.88 6.69 7.80
C ASN A 46 15.09 7.20 8.57
N GLN A 47 15.13 8.49 8.91
CA GLN A 47 16.27 9.08 9.61
C GLN A 47 16.15 9.10 11.13
N PHE A 48 14.93 9.16 11.67
CA PHE A 48 14.74 9.37 13.10
C PHE A 48 13.99 8.24 13.81
N GLU A 49 13.44 7.26 13.08
CA GLU A 49 12.74 6.09 13.63
C GLU A 49 11.68 6.50 14.67
N GLY A 50 10.84 7.49 14.34
CA GLY A 50 9.77 8.00 15.21
C GLY A 50 10.21 9.04 16.27
N LYS A 51 11.52 9.30 16.44
CA LYS A 51 12.02 10.26 17.44
C LYS A 51 11.66 11.73 17.13
N ALA A 52 11.44 12.05 15.85
CA ALA A 52 10.94 13.37 15.47
C ALA A 52 9.46 13.51 15.86
N ASP A 53 8.66 12.49 15.55
CA ASP A 53 7.23 12.45 15.79
C ASP A 53 6.88 12.51 17.28
N ILE A 54 7.53 11.69 18.11
CA ILE A 54 7.29 11.65 19.56
C ILE A 54 7.58 12.98 20.24
N ALA A 55 8.51 13.78 19.69
CA ALA A 55 8.82 15.11 20.22
C ALA A 55 7.61 16.04 20.09
N PHE A 56 6.89 15.98 18.98
CA PHE A 56 5.67 16.77 18.77
C PHE A 56 4.46 16.20 19.49
N MET A 57 4.30 14.87 19.56
CA MET A 57 3.24 14.27 20.37
C MET A 57 3.37 14.66 21.85
N ASN A 58 4.61 14.68 22.37
CA ASN A 58 4.90 15.16 23.72
C ASN A 58 4.66 16.66 23.88
N LEU A 59 4.98 17.49 22.88
CA LEU A 59 4.72 18.94 22.91
C LEU A 59 3.21 19.23 22.89
N MET A 60 2.47 18.50 22.08
CA MET A 60 1.01 18.56 22.02
C MET A 60 0.35 17.92 23.24
N GLY A 61 1.08 17.22 24.10
CA GLY A 61 0.56 16.56 25.29
C GLY A 61 -0.54 15.55 24.96
N VAL A 62 -0.29 14.62 24.05
CA VAL A 62 -1.20 13.50 23.77
C VAL A 62 -1.56 12.78 25.08
N ASP A 63 -2.83 12.43 25.26
CA ASP A 63 -3.36 11.83 26.49
C ASP A 63 -3.35 10.28 26.44
N ALA A 64 -3.53 9.72 25.24
CA ALA A 64 -3.37 8.28 25.00
C ALA A 64 -3.05 8.02 23.51
N PHE A 65 -2.33 6.92 23.29
CA PHE A 65 -1.94 6.40 21.98
C PHE A 65 -2.38 4.93 21.87
N VAL A 66 -2.77 4.48 20.68
CA VAL A 66 -2.93 3.06 20.32
C VAL A 66 -1.94 2.73 19.20
N PHE A 67 -1.43 1.50 19.17
CA PHE A 67 -0.63 1.07 18.03
C PHE A 67 -1.50 0.96 16.78
N GLY A 68 -1.01 1.47 15.66
CA GLY A 68 -1.39 1.03 14.33
C GLY A 68 -0.49 -0.09 13.82
N ASN A 69 -0.70 -0.51 12.58
CA ASN A 69 0.09 -1.58 12.00
C ASN A 69 1.53 -1.12 11.70
N HIS A 70 1.73 0.15 11.30
CA HIS A 70 3.05 0.64 10.89
C HIS A 70 4.04 0.80 12.06
N GLU A 71 3.56 0.82 13.30
CA GLU A 71 4.44 0.79 14.47
C GLU A 71 5.33 -0.47 14.52
N PHE A 72 4.94 -1.54 13.81
CA PHE A 72 5.63 -2.83 13.78
C PHE A 72 6.48 -3.09 12.53
N ASP A 73 6.63 -2.10 11.63
CA ASP A 73 7.31 -2.28 10.33
C ASP A 73 8.77 -2.72 10.47
N LEU A 74 9.46 -2.20 11.49
CA LEU A 74 10.87 -2.51 11.75
C LEU A 74 11.06 -3.84 12.48
N GLY A 75 10.00 -4.58 12.82
CA GLY A 75 10.11 -5.82 13.60
C GLY A 75 10.89 -6.94 12.92
N SER A 76 11.01 -6.92 11.58
CA SER A 76 11.86 -7.83 10.80
C SER A 76 13.28 -7.29 10.56
N SER A 77 13.59 -6.06 10.98
CA SER A 77 14.92 -5.45 10.84
C SER A 77 15.96 -6.14 11.75
N PRO A 78 17.27 -5.94 11.53
CA PRO A 78 18.31 -6.44 12.43
C PRO A 78 18.16 -5.95 13.88
N THR A 79 17.43 -4.86 14.11
CA THR A 79 17.14 -4.30 15.42
C THR A 79 15.77 -4.72 15.99
N ALA A 80 14.98 -5.50 15.25
CA ALA A 80 13.62 -5.88 15.59
C ALA A 80 12.80 -4.67 16.09
N HIS A 81 12.00 -4.85 17.14
CA HIS A 81 11.18 -3.77 17.73
C HIS A 81 11.93 -2.79 18.63
N LYS A 82 13.27 -2.71 18.56
CA LYS A 82 14.04 -1.76 19.38
C LYS A 82 13.65 -0.30 19.08
N GLY A 83 13.42 0.06 17.82
CA GLY A 83 12.97 1.40 17.44
C GLY A 83 11.66 1.79 18.12
N LEU A 84 10.67 0.89 18.11
CA LEU A 84 9.39 1.08 18.81
C LEU A 84 9.58 1.18 20.34
N ALA A 85 10.45 0.35 20.93
CA ALA A 85 10.75 0.43 22.35
C ALA A 85 11.41 1.78 22.73
N ASP A 86 12.32 2.29 21.91
CA ASP A 86 12.95 3.59 22.10
C ASP A 86 11.94 4.74 21.95
N PHE A 87 11.00 4.65 21.00
CA PHE A 87 9.88 5.59 20.85
C PHE A 87 9.01 5.64 22.10
N LEU A 88 8.56 4.47 22.59
CA LEU A 88 7.74 4.38 23.80
C LEU A 88 8.48 4.90 25.03
N ALA A 89 9.79 4.66 25.14
CA ALA A 89 10.60 5.18 26.25
C ALA A 89 10.68 6.72 26.28
N LEU A 90 10.42 7.40 25.16
CA LEU A 90 10.36 8.86 25.06
C LEU A 90 8.95 9.43 25.24
N ALA A 91 7.91 8.59 25.17
CA ALA A 91 6.53 9.03 25.31
C ALA A 91 6.25 9.60 26.69
N LYS A 92 5.50 10.70 26.77
CA LYS A 92 4.97 11.31 28.00
C LYS A 92 3.49 10.99 28.21
N PHE A 93 3.08 9.83 27.69
CA PHE A 93 1.71 9.35 27.69
C PHE A 93 1.73 7.82 27.65
N PRO A 94 0.64 7.18 28.12
CA PRO A 94 0.50 5.73 28.02
C PRO A 94 0.04 5.30 26.62
N THR A 95 0.33 4.04 26.31
CA THR A 95 -0.26 3.33 25.18
C THR A 95 -1.36 2.40 25.66
N VAL A 96 -2.49 2.36 24.96
CA VAL A 96 -3.57 1.40 25.19
C VAL A 96 -3.57 0.36 24.07
N ALA A 97 -3.63 -0.93 24.42
CA ALA A 97 -3.56 -2.04 23.46
C ALA A 97 -4.16 -3.31 24.08
N ALA A 98 -5.49 -3.38 24.11
CA ALA A 98 -6.23 -4.46 24.77
C ALA A 98 -6.13 -5.79 24.04
N ASN A 99 -5.91 -5.79 22.73
CA ASN A 99 -5.85 -6.99 21.90
C ASN A 99 -4.45 -7.29 21.34
N VAL A 100 -3.40 -6.63 21.86
CA VAL A 100 -2.01 -6.89 21.42
C VAL A 100 -1.27 -7.60 22.55
N ASP A 101 -0.64 -8.74 22.28
CA ASP A 101 0.22 -9.45 23.23
C ASP A 101 1.70 -9.26 22.89
N LEU A 102 2.37 -8.47 23.73
CA LEU A 102 3.80 -8.16 23.62
C LEU A 102 4.66 -9.11 24.48
N SER A 103 4.06 -10.08 25.18
CA SER A 103 4.75 -10.89 26.21
C SER A 103 5.90 -11.74 25.66
N LYS A 104 5.90 -12.04 24.36
CA LYS A 104 6.94 -12.83 23.68
C LYS A 104 7.99 -11.99 22.98
N ASP A 105 7.87 -10.66 23.00
CA ASP A 105 8.86 -9.77 22.39
C ASP A 105 9.91 -9.34 23.43
N GLU A 106 11.19 -9.53 23.11
CA GLU A 106 12.29 -9.25 24.04
C GLU A 106 12.48 -7.75 24.33
N ASN A 107 12.08 -6.87 23.41
CA ASN A 107 12.20 -5.42 23.56
C ASN A 107 10.99 -4.80 24.26
N LEU A 108 9.79 -5.34 24.01
CA LEU A 108 8.52 -4.73 24.42
C LEU A 108 7.86 -5.40 25.63
N SER A 109 8.15 -6.68 25.93
CA SER A 109 7.46 -7.43 26.99
C SER A 109 7.49 -6.75 28.36
N THR A 110 8.56 -6.04 28.70
CA THR A 110 8.70 -5.32 29.98
C THR A 110 7.96 -3.97 30.03
N LEU A 111 7.46 -3.50 28.89
CA LEU A 111 6.67 -2.28 28.77
C LEU A 111 5.17 -2.55 28.95
N GLN A 112 4.72 -3.78 28.76
CA GLN A 112 3.31 -4.14 28.83
C GLN A 112 2.86 -4.57 30.23
N SER A 113 1.71 -4.04 30.64
CA SER A 113 0.91 -4.54 31.76
C SER A 113 -0.52 -4.74 31.29
N ARG A 114 -0.94 -6.00 31.09
CA ARG A 114 -2.30 -6.36 30.62
C ARG A 114 -3.37 -6.13 31.70
N THR A 115 -3.59 -4.87 32.05
CA THR A 115 -4.44 -4.41 33.16
C THR A 115 -5.21 -3.15 32.77
N VAL A 116 -6.25 -2.85 33.55
CA VAL A 116 -6.97 -1.56 33.51
C VAL A 116 -6.52 -0.73 34.71
N THR A 117 -6.03 0.48 34.48
CA THR A 117 -5.44 1.33 35.55
C THR A 117 -5.94 2.77 35.53
N ALA A 118 -6.15 3.36 36.72
CA ALA A 118 -6.38 4.80 36.90
C ALA A 118 -5.08 5.58 37.19
N SER A 119 -3.92 4.91 37.14
CA SER A 119 -2.61 5.53 37.33
C SER A 119 -1.62 4.95 36.32
N PRO A 120 -1.85 5.22 35.02
CA PRO A 120 -0.93 4.81 33.97
C PRO A 120 0.42 5.52 34.11
N GLN A 121 1.48 4.85 33.67
CA GLN A 121 2.82 5.44 33.55
C GLN A 121 3.12 5.76 32.09
N ASP A 122 3.84 6.85 31.88
CA ASP A 122 4.36 7.26 30.58
C ASP A 122 5.20 6.13 29.94
N GLY A 123 5.02 5.90 28.64
CA GLY A 123 5.77 4.89 27.88
C GLY A 123 5.44 3.44 28.23
N LYS A 124 4.42 3.20 29.06
CA LYS A 124 3.91 1.86 29.36
C LYS A 124 2.64 1.55 28.57
N VAL A 125 2.44 0.26 28.32
CA VAL A 125 1.32 -0.27 27.54
C VAL A 125 0.32 -0.96 28.47
N TYR A 126 -0.96 -0.63 28.36
CA TYR A 126 -2.06 -1.15 29.17
C TYR A 126 -3.21 -1.70 28.32
N ASP A 127 -4.07 -2.57 28.88
CA ASP A 127 -5.32 -2.93 28.18
C ASP A 127 -6.20 -1.69 28.05
N ALA A 128 -6.36 -0.96 29.17
CA ALA A 128 -7.10 0.29 29.23
C ALA A 128 -6.57 1.20 30.34
N ILE A 129 -6.88 2.48 30.23
CA ILE A 129 -6.63 3.49 31.25
C ILE A 129 -7.94 4.16 31.67
N ILE A 130 -7.96 4.72 32.87
CA ILE A 130 -9.07 5.52 33.37
C ILE A 130 -8.55 6.93 33.62
N GLN A 131 -9.03 7.89 32.85
CA GLN A 131 -8.77 9.31 33.03
C GLN A 131 -9.87 9.96 33.85
N THR A 132 -9.52 11.02 34.59
CA THR A 132 -10.51 11.87 35.27
C THR A 132 -10.68 13.16 34.48
N VAL A 133 -11.84 13.34 33.87
CA VAL A 133 -12.18 14.52 33.06
C VAL A 133 -13.37 15.21 33.74
N ASP A 134 -13.23 16.47 34.11
CA ASP A 134 -14.24 17.22 34.88
C ASP A 134 -14.73 16.51 36.17
N GLY A 135 -13.85 15.76 36.82
CA GLY A 135 -14.18 14.96 38.01
C GLY A 135 -14.90 13.63 37.74
N GLU A 136 -15.20 13.31 36.48
CA GLU A 136 -15.82 12.07 36.04
C GLU A 136 -14.79 11.07 35.50
N LYS A 137 -15.05 9.77 35.66
CA LYS A 137 -14.18 8.72 35.12
C LYS A 137 -14.50 8.48 33.64
N VAL A 138 -13.49 8.54 32.79
CA VAL A 138 -13.55 8.16 31.38
C VAL A 138 -12.57 7.01 31.14
N GLY A 139 -13.09 5.88 30.69
CA GLY A 139 -12.30 4.72 30.30
C GLY A 139 -11.83 4.85 28.86
N ILE A 140 -10.56 4.53 28.60
CA ILE A 140 -9.99 4.53 27.26
C ILE A 140 -9.26 3.20 27.07
N PHE A 141 -9.65 2.42 26.06
CA PHE A 141 -8.98 1.18 25.72
C PHE A 141 -8.60 1.14 24.25
N GLY A 142 -7.58 0.35 23.93
CA GLY A 142 -6.96 0.33 22.60
C GLY A 142 -7.27 -0.94 21.83
N LEU A 143 -7.50 -0.84 20.53
CA LEU A 143 -7.54 -2.00 19.63
C LEU A 143 -6.69 -1.74 18.38
N THR A 144 -5.89 -2.72 17.97
CA THR A 144 -5.06 -2.69 16.76
C THR A 144 -5.51 -3.81 15.84
N THR A 145 -5.53 -3.55 14.53
CA THR A 145 -5.97 -4.53 13.50
C THR A 145 -5.27 -5.88 13.63
N GLU A 146 -6.04 -6.97 13.58
CA GLU A 146 -5.54 -8.35 13.50
C GLU A 146 -4.70 -8.56 12.23
N GLU A 147 -4.98 -7.81 11.17
CA GLU A 147 -4.24 -7.82 9.90
C GLU A 147 -2.80 -7.34 10.05
N THR A 148 -2.42 -6.70 11.16
CA THR A 148 -1.02 -6.34 11.44
C THR A 148 -0.07 -7.54 11.28
N ALA A 149 -0.56 -8.75 11.57
CA ALA A 149 0.18 -10.00 11.37
C ALA A 149 0.62 -10.24 9.90
N SER A 150 -0.13 -9.73 8.92
CA SER A 150 0.12 -9.91 7.48
C SER A 150 0.55 -8.62 6.77
N ILE A 151 0.17 -7.45 7.27
CA ILE A 151 0.41 -6.15 6.59
C ILE A 151 1.62 -5.38 7.15
N SER A 152 2.28 -5.89 8.19
CA SER A 152 3.52 -5.33 8.74
C SER A 152 4.54 -6.44 9.06
N SER A 153 5.42 -6.21 10.04
CA SER A 153 6.53 -7.09 10.42
C SER A 153 6.57 -7.45 11.91
N PRO A 154 5.46 -7.83 12.56
CA PRO A 154 5.33 -7.87 14.03
C PRO A 154 6.06 -9.02 14.75
N GLY A 155 6.74 -9.92 14.04
CA GLY A 155 7.54 -10.98 14.66
C GLY A 155 6.75 -11.89 15.61
N SER A 156 7.08 -11.88 16.91
CA SER A 156 6.47 -12.74 17.93
C SER A 156 5.21 -12.17 18.58
N ILE A 157 4.78 -10.97 18.18
CA ILE A 157 3.60 -10.28 18.72
C ILE A 157 2.33 -10.96 18.20
N ILE A 158 1.32 -11.07 19.06
CA ILE A 158 0.03 -11.67 18.73
C ILE A 158 -1.04 -10.59 18.77
N PHE A 159 -1.89 -10.57 17.74
CA PHE A 159 -3.09 -9.75 17.69
C PHE A 159 -4.29 -10.67 17.93
N GLU A 160 -4.99 -10.42 19.04
CA GLU A 160 -6.15 -11.20 19.49
C GLU A 160 -7.44 -10.60 18.93
N ASN A 161 -8.53 -11.37 19.00
CA ASN A 161 -9.78 -10.93 18.42
C ASN A 161 -10.32 -9.63 19.01
N TYR A 162 -10.52 -8.62 18.16
CA TYR A 162 -10.87 -7.27 18.61
C TYR A 162 -12.22 -7.22 19.34
N ILE A 163 -13.24 -7.96 18.90
CA ILE A 163 -14.57 -8.00 19.53
C ILE A 163 -14.52 -8.67 20.90
N GLU A 164 -13.86 -9.82 21.00
CA GLU A 164 -13.73 -10.55 22.27
C GLU A 164 -12.98 -9.70 23.31
N ARG A 165 -11.84 -9.12 22.90
CA ARG A 165 -11.02 -8.27 23.76
C ARG A 165 -11.71 -6.97 24.15
N ALA A 166 -12.49 -6.37 23.26
CA ALA A 166 -13.30 -5.20 23.57
C ALA A 166 -14.36 -5.51 24.64
N LYS A 167 -15.15 -6.59 24.47
CA LYS A 167 -16.18 -7.01 25.45
C LYS A 167 -15.60 -7.24 26.83
N GLU A 168 -14.47 -7.94 26.91
CA GLU A 168 -13.78 -8.17 28.18
C GLU A 168 -13.29 -6.87 28.82
N THR A 169 -12.78 -5.95 28.02
CA THR A 169 -12.19 -4.70 28.51
C THR A 169 -13.26 -3.71 28.97
N VAL A 170 -14.37 -3.61 28.24
CA VAL A 170 -15.57 -2.87 28.69
C VAL A 170 -16.04 -3.38 30.04
N ALA A 171 -16.22 -4.70 30.20
CA ALA A 171 -16.65 -5.27 31.47
C ALA A 171 -15.68 -4.98 32.63
N LYS A 172 -14.36 -4.96 32.37
CA LYS A 172 -13.33 -4.56 33.36
C LYS A 172 -13.43 -3.08 33.74
N LEU A 173 -13.75 -2.19 32.80
CA LEU A 173 -13.95 -0.76 33.04
C LEU A 173 -15.22 -0.51 33.86
N GLU A 174 -16.34 -1.12 33.47
CA GLU A 174 -17.62 -1.03 34.18
C GLU A 174 -17.53 -1.54 35.61
N ALA A 175 -16.80 -2.65 35.83
CA ALA A 175 -16.54 -3.17 37.17
C ALA A 175 -15.77 -2.19 38.07
N GLN A 176 -15.08 -1.20 37.50
CA GLN A 176 -14.42 -0.12 38.22
C GLN A 176 -15.30 1.16 38.34
N GLY A 177 -16.57 1.06 37.96
CA GLY A 177 -17.55 2.13 38.00
C GLY A 177 -17.34 3.18 36.91
N VAL A 178 -16.74 2.81 35.78
CA VAL A 178 -16.67 3.64 34.58
C VAL A 178 -17.97 3.45 33.80
N ASN A 179 -18.58 4.56 33.36
CA ASN A 179 -19.79 4.56 32.52
C ASN A 179 -19.66 5.49 31.31
N LYS A 180 -18.43 5.89 30.98
CA LYS A 180 -18.07 6.69 29.81
C LYS A 180 -16.85 6.02 29.20
N ILE A 181 -17.00 5.34 28.08
CA ILE A 181 -15.96 4.48 27.50
C ILE A 181 -15.67 4.89 26.06
N ILE A 182 -14.39 5.18 25.82
CA ILE A 182 -13.81 5.46 24.51
C ILE A 182 -13.01 4.23 24.08
N ALA A 183 -13.34 3.69 22.90
CA ALA A 183 -12.44 2.80 22.18
C ALA A 183 -11.55 3.66 21.28
N LEU A 184 -10.24 3.61 21.51
CA LEU A 184 -9.23 4.22 20.65
C LEU A 184 -8.70 3.12 19.72
N THR A 185 -9.01 3.17 18.43
CA THR A 185 -8.85 2.03 17.54
C THR A 185 -8.00 2.34 16.33
N HIS A 186 -7.26 1.35 15.87
CA HIS A 186 -6.59 1.32 14.59
C HIS A 186 -7.01 0.04 13.85
N ILE A 187 -8.31 -0.06 13.56
CA ILE A 187 -8.94 -1.25 12.97
C ILE A 187 -9.79 -0.94 11.72
N GLY A 188 -9.77 0.30 11.26
CA GLY A 188 -10.48 0.73 10.06
C GLY A 188 -11.96 1.04 10.28
N TYR A 189 -12.46 2.11 9.64
CA TYR A 189 -13.85 2.54 9.73
C TYR A 189 -14.81 1.54 9.05
N ASP A 190 -14.55 1.25 7.77
CA ASP A 190 -15.27 0.29 6.94
C ASP A 190 -14.29 -0.60 6.18
N ASP A 191 -13.49 -1.35 6.93
CA ASP A 191 -12.41 -2.17 6.40
C ASP A 191 -12.88 -3.59 6.09
N ASN A 192 -12.52 -4.59 6.91
CA ASN A 192 -12.98 -5.95 6.72
C ASN A 192 -13.91 -6.38 7.87
N PRO A 193 -15.25 -6.39 7.69
CA PRO A 193 -16.18 -6.72 8.78
C PRO A 193 -16.03 -8.15 9.34
N THR A 194 -15.29 -9.03 8.66
CA THR A 194 -14.97 -10.38 9.16
C THR A 194 -13.68 -10.47 9.96
N VAL A 195 -12.79 -9.49 9.80
CA VAL A 195 -11.49 -9.41 10.47
C VAL A 195 -11.52 -8.25 11.46
N ASP A 196 -11.50 -6.99 11.00
CA ASP A 196 -11.61 -5.81 11.86
C ASP A 196 -12.41 -4.67 11.22
N ASN A 197 -13.28 -3.99 12.00
CA ASN A 197 -14.14 -2.91 11.50
C ASN A 197 -14.78 -2.11 12.66
N ASP A 198 -14.61 -0.78 12.69
CA ASP A 198 -15.18 0.09 13.73
C ASP A 198 -16.72 0.09 13.74
N GLN A 199 -17.38 0.01 12.58
CA GLN A 199 -18.84 -0.09 12.54
C GLN A 199 -19.34 -1.43 13.12
N GLN A 200 -18.61 -2.52 12.94
CA GLN A 200 -18.94 -3.81 13.57
C GLN A 200 -18.68 -3.76 15.07
N LEU A 201 -17.57 -3.16 15.50
CA LEU A 201 -17.30 -2.93 16.92
C LEU A 201 -18.45 -2.15 17.59
N ALA A 202 -18.87 -1.04 16.97
CA ALA A 202 -19.99 -0.23 17.42
C ALA A 202 -21.30 -1.02 17.53
N LYS A 203 -21.57 -1.90 16.57
CA LYS A 203 -22.80 -2.73 16.56
C LYS A 203 -22.77 -3.82 17.63
N LEU A 204 -21.63 -4.47 17.83
CA LEU A 204 -21.55 -5.76 18.52
C LEU A 204 -21.07 -5.67 19.97
N VAL A 205 -20.54 -4.52 20.41
CA VAL A 205 -19.98 -4.35 21.75
C VAL A 205 -20.72 -3.24 22.51
N ALA A 206 -21.68 -3.66 23.33
CA ALA A 206 -22.39 -2.75 24.24
C ALA A 206 -21.43 -2.09 25.25
N GLY A 207 -21.76 -0.88 25.68
CA GLY A 207 -21.00 -0.09 26.65
C GLY A 207 -19.89 0.80 26.05
N ILE A 208 -19.63 0.74 24.73
CA ILE A 208 -18.74 1.70 24.04
C ILE A 208 -19.54 2.91 23.61
N ASP A 209 -19.19 4.09 24.10
CA ASP A 209 -19.91 5.32 23.77
C ASP A 209 -19.32 6.01 22.54
N VAL A 210 -18.00 6.05 22.47
CA VAL A 210 -17.25 6.69 21.38
C VAL A 210 -16.18 5.75 20.86
N ILE A 211 -16.05 5.69 19.53
CA ILE A 211 -14.92 5.10 18.83
C ILE A 211 -14.14 6.23 18.14
N VAL A 212 -12.85 6.31 18.44
CA VAL A 212 -11.90 7.19 17.76
C VAL A 212 -10.97 6.31 16.93
N GLY A 213 -11.21 6.28 15.62
CA GLY A 213 -10.60 5.31 14.70
C GLY A 213 -9.43 5.83 13.86
N GLY A 214 -8.83 4.91 13.11
CA GLY A 214 -7.68 5.11 12.21
C GLY A 214 -7.64 4.06 11.09
N HIS A 215 -6.47 3.81 10.51
CA HIS A 215 -6.14 2.76 9.53
C HIS A 215 -6.67 3.03 8.11
N SER A 216 -7.98 3.17 7.97
CA SER A 216 -8.67 3.25 6.67
C SER A 216 -8.54 4.59 5.94
N HIS A 217 -7.85 5.57 6.54
CA HIS A 217 -7.75 6.96 6.06
C HIS A 217 -9.10 7.62 5.77
N THR A 218 -10.15 7.23 6.50
CA THR A 218 -11.51 7.72 6.23
C THR A 218 -11.65 9.18 6.64
N ASN A 219 -12.10 10.03 5.72
CA ASN A 219 -12.46 11.42 5.97
C ASN A 219 -13.92 11.50 6.47
N LEU A 220 -14.12 11.45 7.79
CA LEU A 220 -15.43 11.66 8.40
C LEU A 220 -15.62 13.15 8.74
N GLU A 221 -16.14 13.92 7.79
CA GLU A 221 -16.39 15.37 7.97
C GLU A 221 -17.28 15.69 9.18
N VAL A 222 -18.18 14.75 9.53
CA VAL A 222 -19.03 14.79 10.72
C VAL A 222 -19.04 13.43 11.42
N PRO A 223 -19.29 13.38 12.76
CA PRO A 223 -19.37 12.12 13.49
C PRO A 223 -20.49 11.20 12.97
N VAL A 224 -20.22 9.90 12.93
CA VAL A 224 -21.19 8.89 12.50
C VAL A 224 -21.82 8.20 13.70
N THR A 225 -23.14 8.20 13.77
CA THR A 225 -23.92 7.51 14.80
C THR A 225 -24.29 6.11 14.32
N VAL A 226 -23.86 5.07 15.04
CA VAL A 226 -24.20 3.68 14.74
C VAL A 226 -25.10 3.11 15.83
N ALA A 227 -26.24 2.56 15.42
CA ALA A 227 -27.14 1.85 16.33
C ALA A 227 -26.54 0.49 16.72
N ARG A 228 -26.60 0.16 18.01
CA ARG A 228 -26.12 -1.12 18.54
C ARG A 228 -27.10 -2.26 18.20
N GLU A 229 -26.57 -3.46 17.98
CA GLU A 229 -27.38 -4.66 17.82
C GLU A 229 -27.75 -5.26 19.17
N ASN A 230 -29.02 -5.58 19.36
CA ASN A 230 -29.54 -6.23 20.57
C ASN A 230 -29.25 -5.47 21.87
N ASP A 231 -29.12 -4.14 21.81
CA ASP A 231 -29.00 -3.30 23.00
C ASP A 231 -30.39 -3.06 23.62
N ALA A 232 -30.50 -3.31 24.93
CA ALA A 232 -31.71 -3.08 25.70
C ALA A 232 -31.96 -1.58 25.96
N ASP A 233 -30.90 -0.78 25.89
CA ASP A 233 -30.92 0.64 26.28
C ASP A 233 -30.96 1.60 25.05
N ASP A 234 -30.90 1.05 23.82
CA ASP A 234 -31.00 1.76 22.52
C ASP A 234 -30.02 2.94 22.39
N GLU A 235 -28.88 2.87 23.08
CA GLU A 235 -27.85 3.91 23.06
C GLU A 235 -26.91 3.73 21.85
N PRO A 236 -26.74 4.74 20.99
CA PRO A 236 -25.85 4.61 19.86
C PRO A 236 -24.38 4.79 20.26
N THR A 237 -23.48 4.25 19.44
CA THR A 237 -22.05 4.53 19.50
C THR A 237 -21.69 5.58 18.45
N ILE A 238 -20.86 6.56 18.83
CA ILE A 238 -20.40 7.63 17.93
C ILE A 238 -19.00 7.29 17.41
N ILE A 239 -18.80 7.36 16.10
CA ILE A 239 -17.51 7.07 15.44
C ILE A 239 -16.95 8.34 14.82
N VAL A 240 -15.66 8.59 15.02
CA VAL A 240 -14.91 9.69 14.39
C VAL A 240 -13.55 9.20 13.88
N GLN A 241 -13.08 9.81 12.77
CA GLN A 241 -11.76 9.60 12.18
C GLN A 241 -11.35 10.89 11.42
N ALA A 242 -10.06 11.23 11.42
CA ALA A 242 -9.53 12.50 10.93
C ALA A 242 -8.66 12.33 9.67
N TYR A 243 -9.15 11.58 8.67
CA TYR A 243 -8.46 11.36 7.41
C TYR A 243 -7.04 10.79 7.61
N GLN A 244 -5.99 11.52 7.27
CA GLN A 244 -4.59 11.11 7.41
C GLN A 244 -3.64 12.32 7.44
N HIS A 245 -2.34 12.04 7.65
CA HIS A 245 -1.22 12.87 7.20
C HIS A 245 -1.05 14.23 7.89
N ASN A 246 -1.70 14.43 9.05
CA ASN A 246 -1.82 15.75 9.69
C ASN A 246 -2.53 16.78 8.79
N ASP A 247 -3.37 16.35 7.85
CA ASP A 247 -4.19 17.27 7.05
C ASP A 247 -5.31 17.87 7.91
N PHE A 248 -5.83 17.09 8.87
CA PHE A 248 -6.89 17.51 9.77
C PHE A 248 -6.58 17.19 11.24
N LEU A 249 -7.10 18.03 12.14
CA LEU A 249 -7.30 17.70 13.55
C LEU A 249 -8.80 17.45 13.78
N GLY A 250 -9.16 16.25 14.20
CA GLY A 250 -10.55 15.93 14.49
C GLY A 250 -11.00 16.45 15.85
N THR A 251 -12.20 17.02 15.92
CA THR A 251 -12.85 17.43 17.16
C THR A 251 -14.18 16.70 17.34
N LEU A 252 -14.50 16.40 18.59
CA LEU A 252 -15.75 15.79 18.99
C LEU A 252 -16.07 16.27 20.40
N ASP A 253 -17.13 17.07 20.51
CA ASP A 253 -17.78 17.44 21.75
C ASP A 253 -18.91 16.43 22.01
N VAL A 254 -18.89 15.77 23.17
CA VAL A 254 -19.94 14.83 23.59
C VAL A 254 -20.43 15.21 24.97
N SER A 255 -21.74 15.27 25.14
CA SER A 255 -22.42 15.53 26.41
C SER A 255 -23.07 14.28 26.94
N PHE A 256 -22.77 13.92 28.18
CA PHE A 256 -23.33 12.75 28.86
C PHE A 256 -24.32 13.16 29.95
N ASP A 257 -25.32 12.31 30.19
CA ASP A 257 -26.12 12.39 31.42
C ASP A 257 -25.38 11.76 32.61
N LYS A 258 -26.02 11.79 33.80
CA LYS A 258 -25.43 11.24 35.03
C LYS A 258 -25.21 9.72 35.00
N ASN A 259 -25.91 9.01 34.12
CA ASN A 259 -25.78 7.56 33.98
C ASN A 259 -24.70 7.19 32.96
N GLY A 260 -24.13 8.18 32.27
CA GLY A 260 -23.13 7.95 31.22
C GLY A 260 -23.72 7.90 29.82
N VAL A 261 -25.01 8.28 29.64
CA VAL A 261 -25.68 8.19 28.36
C VAL A 261 -25.43 9.43 27.50
N ILE A 262 -25.10 9.27 26.23
CA ILE A 262 -24.91 10.39 25.29
C ILE A 262 -26.25 11.14 25.08
N THR A 263 -26.23 12.45 25.32
CA THR A 263 -27.39 13.35 25.15
C THR A 263 -27.25 14.31 23.97
N ALA A 264 -26.02 14.63 23.58
CA ALA A 264 -25.70 15.44 22.41
C ALA A 264 -24.26 15.18 21.98
N HIS A 265 -23.99 15.31 20.68
CA HIS A 265 -22.63 15.33 20.15
C HIS A 265 -22.52 16.29 18.95
N ASN A 266 -21.35 16.88 18.77
CA ASN A 266 -21.00 17.69 17.62
C ASN A 266 -19.50 17.51 17.33
N GLY A 267 -19.12 17.40 16.07
CA GLY A 267 -17.72 17.23 15.70
C GLY A 267 -17.45 17.77 14.30
N GLU A 268 -16.20 18.12 14.06
CA GLU A 268 -15.72 18.64 12.78
C GLU A 268 -14.24 18.27 12.58
N LEU A 269 -13.80 18.39 11.33
CA LEU A 269 -12.38 18.29 10.99
C LEU A 269 -11.81 19.68 10.77
N LEU A 270 -10.83 20.04 11.59
CA LEU A 270 -10.12 21.31 11.48
C LEU A 270 -8.99 21.17 10.46
N GLU A 271 -9.10 21.85 9.32
CA GLU A 271 -8.09 21.83 8.26
C GLU A 271 -6.79 22.49 8.73
N ILE A 272 -5.75 21.68 8.96
CA ILE A 272 -4.49 22.13 9.57
C ILE A 272 -3.79 23.19 8.75
N ALA A 273 -3.86 23.11 7.42
CA ALA A 273 -3.22 24.04 6.50
C ALA A 273 -3.61 25.52 6.77
N THR A 274 -4.82 25.74 7.31
CA THR A 274 -5.40 27.07 7.58
C THR A 274 -4.83 27.76 8.83
N TYR A 275 -4.16 27.02 9.72
CA TYR A 275 -3.61 27.55 10.97
C TYR A 275 -2.24 28.21 10.75
N ALA A 276 -1.88 29.12 11.66
CA ALA A 276 -0.54 29.69 11.71
C ALA A 276 0.44 28.70 12.36
N ASP A 277 1.72 28.79 12.00
CA ASP A 277 2.76 27.97 12.63
C ASP A 277 3.01 28.38 14.09
N ASP A 278 3.10 27.39 14.99
CA ASP A 278 3.56 27.58 16.36
C ASP A 278 5.09 27.79 16.40
N ALA A 279 5.55 28.87 17.04
CA ALA A 279 6.96 29.24 17.05
C ALA A 279 7.86 28.26 17.82
N GLU A 280 7.34 27.61 18.87
CA GLU A 280 8.08 26.60 19.63
C GLU A 280 8.19 25.31 18.83
N ALA A 281 7.10 24.89 18.18
CA ALA A 281 7.09 23.73 17.31
C ALA A 281 8.01 23.93 16.08
N LEU A 282 8.03 25.11 15.47
CA LEU A 282 8.99 25.41 14.38
C LEU A 282 10.44 25.30 14.84
N ALA A 283 10.76 25.85 16.02
CA ALA A 283 12.09 25.75 16.57
C ALA A 283 12.49 24.30 16.90
N LEU A 284 11.52 23.49 17.35
CA LEU A 284 11.70 22.06 17.59
C LEU A 284 11.88 21.26 16.28
N LEU A 285 11.19 21.66 15.20
CA LEU A 285 11.22 21.00 13.90
C LEU A 285 12.52 21.26 13.13
N GLN A 286 13.11 22.45 13.30
CA GLN A 286 14.23 22.91 12.49
C GLN A 286 15.43 21.94 12.44
N PRO A 287 15.92 21.38 13.55
CA PRO A 287 17.05 20.44 13.50
C PRO A 287 16.74 19.17 12.70
N TYR A 288 15.50 18.68 12.75
CA TYR A 288 15.06 17.54 11.96
C TYR A 288 15.02 17.93 10.48
N LYS A 289 14.45 19.10 10.13
CA LYS A 289 14.44 19.61 8.75
C LYS A 289 15.82 19.80 8.17
N ASP A 290 16.76 20.35 8.93
CA ASP A 290 18.13 20.55 8.48
C ASP A 290 18.79 19.22 8.10
N LYS A 291 18.57 18.19 8.92
CA LYS A 291 19.13 16.86 8.64
C LYS A 291 18.41 16.13 7.50
N ILE A 292 17.09 16.29 7.38
CA ILE A 292 16.35 15.79 6.21
C ILE A 292 16.83 16.48 4.93
N ALA A 293 17.02 17.79 4.93
CA ALA A 293 17.53 18.52 3.77
C ALA A 293 18.93 18.04 3.38
N GLU A 294 19.83 17.84 4.34
CA GLU A 294 21.18 17.30 4.11
C GLU A 294 21.14 15.95 3.38
N VAL A 295 20.27 15.04 3.81
CA VAL A 295 20.14 13.70 3.20
C VAL A 295 19.36 13.75 1.89
N SER A 296 18.28 14.53 1.84
CA SER A 296 17.37 14.61 0.70
C SER A 296 18.04 15.25 -0.52
N ASP A 297 18.93 16.22 -0.31
CA ASP A 297 19.59 16.97 -1.38
C ASP A 297 20.89 16.29 -1.87
N GLU A 298 21.29 15.17 -1.27
CA GLU A 298 22.46 14.42 -1.70
C GLU A 298 22.24 13.84 -3.11
N GLU A 299 22.99 14.32 -4.10
CA GLU A 299 22.96 13.79 -5.47
C GLU A 299 23.56 12.38 -5.51
N ILE A 300 22.86 11.44 -6.16
CA ILE A 300 23.34 10.05 -6.27
C ILE A 300 24.37 9.87 -7.40
N GLY A 301 24.70 10.94 -8.14
CA GLY A 301 25.62 10.90 -9.28
C GLY A 301 24.99 10.42 -10.59
N VAL A 302 23.66 10.46 -10.69
CA VAL A 302 22.87 10.14 -11.88
C VAL A 302 22.20 11.42 -12.40
N THR A 303 22.15 11.62 -13.71
CA THR A 303 21.42 12.73 -14.34
C THR A 303 20.47 12.18 -15.39
N LEU A 304 19.18 12.40 -15.21
CA LEU A 304 18.14 11.93 -16.12
C LEU A 304 17.91 12.92 -17.26
N ALA A 305 17.88 12.42 -18.50
CA ALA A 305 17.53 13.22 -19.67
C ALA A 305 16.04 13.58 -19.73
N GLN A 306 15.18 12.75 -19.14
CA GLN A 306 13.74 12.92 -19.06
C GLN A 306 13.22 12.49 -17.69
N THR A 307 12.06 13.01 -17.30
CA THR A 307 11.37 12.59 -16.08
C THR A 307 11.02 11.10 -16.17
N LEU A 308 11.34 10.34 -15.12
CA LEU A 308 10.80 8.99 -14.92
C LEU A 308 9.41 9.15 -14.32
N THR A 309 8.40 9.15 -15.18
CA THR A 309 7.02 9.47 -14.81
C THR A 309 6.37 8.37 -13.95
N ASN A 310 5.48 8.78 -13.06
CA ASN A 310 4.60 7.89 -12.31
C ASN A 310 3.14 8.32 -12.56
N PRO A 311 2.58 8.00 -13.74
CA PRO A 311 1.24 8.42 -14.09
C PRO A 311 0.20 7.73 -13.18
N ARG A 312 -0.81 8.48 -12.77
CA ARG A 312 -1.97 7.99 -12.03
C ARG A 312 -3.24 8.63 -12.57
N GLN A 313 -4.34 7.90 -12.48
CA GLN A 313 -5.67 8.41 -12.77
C GLN A 313 -6.25 8.97 -11.47
N SER A 314 -6.59 10.26 -11.48
CA SER A 314 -7.07 10.97 -10.29
C SER A 314 -8.52 10.65 -9.92
N ASP A 315 -9.27 10.01 -10.82
CA ASP A 315 -10.72 9.89 -10.71
C ASP A 315 -11.13 8.41 -10.71
N GLU A 316 -11.82 7.98 -9.65
CA GLU A 316 -12.44 6.66 -9.58
C GLU A 316 -13.34 6.41 -10.80
N GLY A 317 -13.08 5.30 -11.50
CA GLY A 317 -13.86 4.89 -12.68
C GLY A 317 -13.34 5.42 -14.03
N ASN A 318 -12.30 6.26 -14.05
CA ASN A 318 -11.60 6.52 -15.31
C ASN A 318 -10.81 5.26 -15.73
N THR A 319 -11.09 4.75 -16.93
CA THR A 319 -10.36 3.61 -17.52
C THR A 319 -9.42 4.05 -18.64
N THR A 320 -9.42 5.34 -18.99
CA THR A 320 -8.72 5.91 -20.16
C THR A 320 -7.46 6.67 -19.74
N GLY A 321 -6.32 6.42 -20.41
CA GLY A 321 -5.02 7.01 -20.11
C GLY A 321 -4.03 6.05 -19.44
N GLU A 322 -2.77 6.45 -19.36
CA GLU A 322 -1.68 5.66 -18.78
C GLU A 322 -1.69 5.69 -17.25
N SER A 323 -1.24 4.61 -16.63
CA SER A 323 -0.99 4.56 -15.20
C SER A 323 0.01 3.48 -14.79
N VAL A 324 0.83 3.78 -13.79
CA VAL A 324 1.75 2.80 -13.16
C VAL A 324 1.01 1.59 -12.58
N ARG A 325 -0.31 1.70 -12.38
CA ARG A 325 -1.19 0.70 -11.77
C ARG A 325 -1.96 -0.14 -12.80
N LYS A 326 -1.64 -0.02 -14.09
CA LYS A 326 -2.24 -0.83 -15.17
C LYS A 326 -1.42 -0.90 -16.47
N ASN A 327 -0.38 -0.08 -16.61
CA ASN A 327 0.51 -0.04 -17.75
C ASN A 327 1.96 -0.23 -17.29
N GLU A 328 2.77 -0.83 -18.15
CA GLU A 328 4.23 -0.84 -17.98
C GLU A 328 4.76 0.59 -17.96
N THR A 329 5.77 0.87 -17.12
CA THR A 329 6.42 2.17 -17.05
C THR A 329 7.93 2.02 -16.96
N ILE A 330 8.66 2.99 -17.51
CA ILE A 330 10.13 3.03 -17.46
C ILE A 330 10.63 2.91 -16.02
N LEU A 331 9.97 3.62 -15.09
CA LEU A 331 10.31 3.60 -13.67
C LEU A 331 10.10 2.20 -13.06
N GLY A 332 8.97 1.56 -13.37
CA GLY A 332 8.69 0.19 -12.94
C GLY A 332 9.71 -0.82 -13.47
N ASN A 333 10.11 -0.70 -14.75
CA ASN A 333 11.17 -1.52 -15.34
C ASN A 333 12.50 -1.36 -14.60
N LEU A 334 12.96 -0.12 -14.37
CA LEU A 334 14.24 0.12 -13.72
C LEU A 334 14.27 -0.42 -12.28
N ILE A 335 13.16 -0.29 -11.54
CA ILE A 335 13.05 -0.84 -10.19
C ILE A 335 13.17 -2.36 -10.23
N THR A 336 12.40 -3.05 -11.08
CA THR A 336 12.42 -4.51 -11.16
C THR A 336 13.73 -5.05 -11.74
N GLU A 337 14.38 -4.34 -12.66
CA GLU A 337 15.72 -4.67 -13.16
C GLU A 337 16.75 -4.62 -12.02
N GLY A 338 16.72 -3.56 -11.20
CA GLY A 338 17.57 -3.45 -10.01
C GLY A 338 17.30 -4.57 -8.99
N MET A 339 16.03 -4.92 -8.76
CA MET A 339 15.66 -6.06 -7.92
C MET A 339 16.24 -7.38 -8.44
N LEU A 340 16.12 -7.63 -9.75
CA LEU A 340 16.63 -8.84 -10.38
C LEU A 340 18.15 -8.93 -10.32
N GLU A 341 18.85 -7.85 -10.63
CA GLU A 341 20.32 -7.78 -10.58
C GLU A 341 20.82 -8.08 -9.17
N LYS A 342 20.26 -7.40 -8.16
CA LYS A 342 20.65 -7.58 -6.77
C LYS A 342 20.32 -8.96 -6.22
N ALA A 343 19.16 -9.52 -6.59
CA ALA A 343 18.78 -10.88 -6.24
C ALA A 343 19.79 -11.91 -6.76
N LYS A 344 20.22 -11.76 -8.02
CA LYS A 344 21.25 -12.63 -8.64
C LYS A 344 22.63 -12.44 -8.01
N GLU A 345 22.99 -11.21 -7.65
CA GLU A 345 24.24 -10.90 -6.95
C GLU A 345 24.30 -11.57 -5.57
N TYR A 346 23.23 -11.48 -4.79
CA TYR A 346 23.17 -11.99 -3.41
C TYR A 346 22.86 -13.49 -3.30
N SER A 347 22.26 -14.09 -4.32
CA SER A 347 21.96 -15.52 -4.37
C SER A 347 22.50 -16.17 -5.66
N PRO A 348 23.83 -16.17 -5.86
CA PRO A 348 24.45 -16.67 -7.10
C PRO A 348 24.28 -18.18 -7.30
N ASP A 349 23.89 -18.92 -6.26
CA ASP A 349 23.56 -20.33 -6.26
C ASP A 349 22.10 -20.61 -6.69
N LYS A 350 21.25 -19.58 -6.74
CA LYS A 350 19.86 -19.68 -7.18
C LYS A 350 19.68 -19.11 -8.59
N GLU A 351 18.93 -19.82 -9.43
CA GLU A 351 18.49 -19.28 -10.72
C GLU A 351 17.24 -18.40 -10.50
N VAL A 352 17.46 -17.11 -10.25
CA VAL A 352 16.37 -16.12 -10.14
C VAL A 352 15.88 -15.75 -11.55
N ILE A 353 14.68 -16.20 -11.89
CA ILE A 353 14.18 -16.13 -13.28
C ILE A 353 13.46 -14.83 -13.61
N LEU A 354 12.82 -14.20 -12.62
CA LEU A 354 12.03 -12.98 -12.77
C LEU A 354 12.15 -12.12 -11.51
N ALA A 355 11.96 -10.82 -11.66
CA ALA A 355 11.65 -9.93 -10.55
C ALA A 355 10.37 -9.14 -10.85
N PHE A 356 9.58 -8.82 -9.83
CA PHE A 356 8.37 -8.02 -9.99
C PHE A 356 8.12 -7.07 -8.82
N GLN A 357 7.42 -5.97 -9.11
CA GLN A 357 7.10 -4.88 -8.18
C GLN A 357 5.67 -4.43 -8.39
N ASN A 358 4.86 -4.39 -7.33
CA ASN A 358 3.51 -3.83 -7.39
C ASN A 358 3.54 -2.31 -7.62
N GLY A 359 2.71 -1.81 -8.53
CA GLY A 359 2.60 -0.38 -8.88
C GLY A 359 2.10 0.47 -7.72
N GLY A 360 1.43 -0.14 -6.74
CA GLY A 360 1.04 0.46 -5.46
C GLY A 360 2.25 0.92 -4.64
N GLY A 361 3.36 0.18 -4.71
CA GLY A 361 4.62 0.51 -4.06
C GLY A 361 5.39 1.68 -4.70
N ILE A 362 5.10 2.03 -5.96
CA ILE A 362 5.77 3.12 -6.69
C ILE A 362 4.99 4.42 -6.46
N ARG A 363 5.54 5.34 -5.66
CA ARG A 363 4.73 6.43 -5.06
C ARG A 363 4.76 7.74 -5.82
N THR A 364 5.90 8.14 -6.37
CA THR A 364 6.03 9.37 -7.16
C THR A 364 6.99 9.20 -8.35
N SER A 365 7.14 10.24 -9.16
CA SER A 365 8.09 10.34 -10.28
C SER A 365 9.46 10.85 -9.83
N ILE A 366 10.50 10.62 -10.65
CA ILE A 366 11.81 11.29 -10.51
C ILE A 366 11.96 12.32 -11.63
N ASN A 367 12.34 13.54 -11.28
CA ASN A 367 12.44 14.63 -12.26
C ASN A 367 13.64 14.45 -13.21
N ALA A 368 13.54 15.07 -14.40
CA ALA A 368 14.72 15.23 -15.25
C ALA A 368 15.79 16.11 -14.54
N GLY A 369 17.06 15.82 -14.82
CA GLY A 369 18.19 16.49 -14.17
C GLY A 369 18.92 15.60 -13.14
N PRO A 370 19.76 16.18 -12.28
CA PRO A 370 20.45 15.45 -11.22
C PRO A 370 19.45 14.80 -10.27
N VAL A 371 19.61 13.49 -10.03
CA VAL A 371 18.75 12.72 -9.14
C VAL A 371 19.30 12.79 -7.72
N THR A 372 18.42 13.00 -6.74
CA THR A 372 18.80 13.01 -5.33
C THR A 372 18.33 11.77 -4.58
N VAL A 373 18.94 11.51 -3.42
CA VAL A 373 18.52 10.45 -2.49
C VAL A 373 17.06 10.64 -2.08
N GLY A 374 16.63 11.88 -1.84
CA GLY A 374 15.25 12.19 -1.48
C GLY A 374 14.24 11.80 -2.57
N GLU A 375 14.56 12.03 -3.84
CA GLU A 375 13.70 11.59 -4.95
C GLU A 375 13.57 10.07 -5.00
N VAL A 376 14.66 9.32 -4.81
CA VAL A 376 14.64 7.85 -4.81
C VAL A 376 13.81 7.31 -3.64
N ILE A 377 13.97 7.86 -2.44
CA ILE A 377 13.21 7.44 -1.26
C ILE A 377 11.73 7.78 -1.42
N ASN A 378 11.40 8.96 -1.96
CA ASN A 378 10.00 9.31 -2.20
C ASN A 378 9.31 8.38 -3.22
N VAL A 379 10.07 7.73 -4.11
CA VAL A 379 9.53 6.72 -5.04
C VAL A 379 9.19 5.42 -4.30
N LEU A 380 10.04 4.98 -3.37
CA LEU A 380 9.90 3.74 -2.58
C LEU A 380 9.96 4.04 -1.06
N PRO A 381 8.96 4.72 -0.47
CA PRO A 381 9.06 5.29 0.88
C PRO A 381 8.72 4.32 2.00
N PHE A 382 8.29 3.10 1.67
CA PHE A 382 7.81 2.12 2.66
C PHE A 382 8.95 1.31 3.28
N SER A 383 10.20 1.52 2.85
CA SER A 383 11.36 0.79 3.36
C SER A 383 11.18 -0.72 3.25
N ASN A 384 10.59 -1.21 2.15
CA ASN A 384 10.49 -2.64 1.94
C ASN A 384 11.89 -3.21 1.73
N THR A 385 11.98 -4.52 1.91
CA THR A 385 13.18 -5.28 1.61
C THR A 385 13.00 -6.13 0.35
N LEU A 386 14.10 -6.44 -0.32
CA LEU A 386 14.13 -7.42 -1.41
C LEU A 386 13.95 -8.84 -0.85
N ALA A 387 12.98 -9.57 -1.37
CA ALA A 387 12.69 -10.95 -0.99
C ALA A 387 12.78 -11.89 -2.20
N LEU A 388 13.12 -13.15 -1.94
CA LEU A 388 13.10 -14.24 -2.90
C LEU A 388 11.98 -15.21 -2.55
N ALA A 389 11.10 -15.52 -3.51
CA ALA A 389 10.06 -16.53 -3.37
C ALA A 389 10.37 -17.74 -4.25
N THR A 390 10.13 -18.95 -3.72
CA THR A 390 10.21 -20.20 -4.49
C THR A 390 8.80 -20.68 -4.83
N VAL A 391 8.42 -20.51 -6.10
CA VAL A 391 7.06 -20.73 -6.61
C VAL A 391 7.05 -21.80 -7.69
N SER A 392 5.99 -22.59 -7.74
CA SER A 392 5.68 -23.47 -8.88
C SER A 392 5.19 -22.66 -10.09
N GLY A 393 5.13 -23.30 -11.25
CA GLY A 393 4.55 -22.70 -12.45
C GLY A 393 3.09 -22.29 -12.24
N VAL A 394 2.29 -23.09 -11.54
CA VAL A 394 0.88 -22.78 -11.25
C VAL A 394 0.78 -21.51 -10.41
N GLU A 395 1.52 -21.45 -9.30
CA GLU A 395 1.52 -20.30 -8.39
C GLU A 395 1.99 -19.02 -9.07
N LEU A 396 2.99 -19.12 -9.96
CA LEU A 396 3.48 -17.99 -10.74
C LEU A 396 2.40 -17.46 -11.71
N TYR A 397 1.68 -18.34 -12.40
CA TYR A 397 0.58 -17.91 -13.28
C TYR A 397 -0.57 -17.30 -12.46
N GLU A 398 -0.96 -17.89 -11.34
CA GLU A 398 -2.00 -17.34 -10.45
C GLU A 398 -1.61 -15.96 -9.89
N THR A 399 -0.34 -15.77 -9.56
CA THR A 399 0.20 -14.45 -9.17
C THR A 399 -0.05 -13.42 -10.28
N PHE A 400 0.29 -13.74 -11.53
CA PHE A 400 0.08 -12.79 -12.63
C PHE A 400 -1.39 -12.65 -13.05
N GLU A 401 -2.23 -13.67 -12.89
CA GLU A 401 -3.69 -13.53 -13.05
C GLU A 401 -4.27 -12.49 -12.10
N HIS A 402 -3.81 -12.50 -10.84
CA HIS A 402 -4.22 -11.47 -9.86
C HIS A 402 -3.75 -10.07 -10.27
N SER A 403 -2.49 -9.94 -10.73
CA SER A 403 -1.91 -8.68 -11.21
C SER A 403 -2.79 -7.98 -12.26
N VAL A 404 -3.33 -8.74 -13.20
CA VAL A 404 -4.13 -8.21 -14.32
C VAL A 404 -5.65 -8.30 -14.09
N SER A 405 -6.11 -8.75 -12.93
CA SER A 405 -7.53 -9.00 -12.62
C SER A 405 -8.41 -7.75 -12.68
N SER A 406 -7.85 -6.59 -12.30
CA SER A 406 -8.59 -5.33 -12.22
C SER A 406 -8.66 -4.57 -13.54
N LEU A 407 -7.87 -4.96 -14.54
CA LEU A 407 -7.85 -4.31 -15.84
C LEU A 407 -9.26 -4.25 -16.47
N PRO A 408 -9.63 -3.12 -17.09
CA PRO A 408 -8.80 -1.93 -17.39
C PRO A 408 -8.75 -0.87 -16.27
N ARG A 409 -9.31 -1.15 -15.08
CA ARG A 409 -9.19 -0.26 -13.91
C ARG A 409 -7.79 -0.38 -13.32
N GLU A 410 -7.35 0.68 -12.65
CA GLU A 410 -6.12 0.66 -11.87
C GLU A 410 -6.21 -0.32 -10.70
N SER A 411 -5.08 -0.96 -10.37
CA SER A 411 -4.89 -1.67 -9.11
C SER A 411 -3.49 -1.40 -8.57
N GLY A 412 -3.38 -1.19 -7.26
CA GLY A 412 -2.08 -1.16 -6.58
C GLY A 412 -1.29 -2.46 -6.81
N GLY A 413 -2.00 -3.59 -6.93
CA GLY A 413 -1.41 -4.90 -7.17
C GLY A 413 -0.82 -5.10 -8.57
N PHE A 414 -1.04 -4.23 -9.56
CA PHE A 414 -0.48 -4.44 -10.90
C PHE A 414 1.06 -4.53 -10.87
N LEU A 415 1.61 -5.63 -11.39
CA LEU A 415 3.05 -5.95 -11.32
C LEU A 415 3.81 -5.45 -12.54
N HIS A 416 4.83 -4.64 -12.29
CA HIS A 416 5.95 -4.44 -13.22
C HIS A 416 6.88 -5.65 -13.17
N VAL A 417 7.61 -5.94 -14.25
CA VAL A 417 8.39 -7.18 -14.39
C VAL A 417 9.77 -6.91 -14.98
N ALA A 418 10.77 -7.69 -14.57
CA ALA A 418 12.07 -7.81 -15.21
C ALA A 418 12.50 -9.28 -15.32
N GLY A 419 13.47 -9.54 -16.21
CA GLY A 419 14.03 -10.88 -16.44
C GLY A 419 13.24 -11.73 -17.44
N GLY A 420 12.18 -11.19 -18.03
CA GLY A 420 11.28 -11.92 -18.89
C GLY A 420 10.11 -11.06 -19.38
N ARG A 421 9.07 -11.73 -19.89
CA ARG A 421 7.88 -11.10 -20.46
C ARG A 421 6.62 -11.82 -19.97
N VAL A 422 5.57 -11.07 -19.71
CA VAL A 422 4.23 -11.61 -19.41
C VAL A 422 3.27 -11.15 -20.50
N THR A 423 2.68 -12.11 -21.20
CA THR A 423 1.68 -11.86 -22.25
C THR A 423 0.29 -12.14 -21.67
N TYR A 424 -0.64 -11.21 -21.83
CA TYR A 424 -1.99 -11.33 -21.26
C TYR A 424 -3.06 -10.77 -22.19
N ASP A 425 -4.31 -11.22 -22.00
CA ASP A 425 -5.49 -10.77 -22.70
C ASP A 425 -6.54 -10.25 -21.70
N ALA A 426 -6.55 -8.93 -21.48
CA ALA A 426 -7.52 -8.31 -20.57
C ALA A 426 -8.99 -8.48 -20.98
N THR A 427 -9.29 -8.94 -22.20
CA THR A 427 -10.67 -9.18 -22.66
C THR A 427 -11.25 -10.49 -22.14
N LYS A 428 -10.39 -11.41 -21.67
CA LYS A 428 -10.81 -12.70 -21.11
C LYS A 428 -11.37 -12.57 -19.69
N PRO A 429 -12.17 -13.56 -19.24
CA PRO A 429 -12.60 -13.65 -17.85
C PRO A 429 -11.40 -13.57 -16.88
N VAL A 430 -11.60 -12.94 -15.73
CA VAL A 430 -10.60 -12.90 -14.66
C VAL A 430 -10.21 -14.34 -14.27
N GLY A 431 -8.91 -14.61 -14.15
CA GLY A 431 -8.37 -15.94 -13.91
C GLY A 431 -8.01 -16.73 -15.19
N GLU A 432 -8.32 -16.19 -16.37
CA GLU A 432 -7.95 -16.75 -17.67
C GLU A 432 -7.22 -15.72 -18.58
N ARG A 433 -6.65 -14.67 -18.00
CA ARG A 433 -6.07 -13.54 -18.73
C ARG A 433 -4.63 -13.78 -19.12
N ILE A 434 -3.84 -14.57 -18.40
CA ILE A 434 -2.43 -14.81 -18.71
C ILE A 434 -2.32 -15.83 -19.85
N ILE A 435 -1.72 -15.40 -20.97
CA ILE A 435 -1.42 -16.25 -22.13
C ILE A 435 -0.10 -16.99 -21.91
N SER A 436 0.95 -16.26 -21.53
CA SER A 436 2.28 -16.83 -21.30
C SER A 436 3.10 -16.01 -20.32
N ILE A 437 3.98 -16.70 -19.62
CA ILE A 437 5.09 -16.11 -18.87
C ILE A 437 6.37 -16.66 -19.47
N GLU A 438 7.28 -15.77 -19.86
CA GLU A 438 8.53 -16.09 -20.52
C GLU A 438 9.69 -15.54 -19.72
N THR A 439 10.81 -16.27 -19.67
CA THR A 439 12.06 -15.81 -19.06
C THR A 439 13.07 -15.49 -20.15
N LEU A 440 13.89 -14.47 -19.92
CA LEU A 440 14.94 -14.04 -20.82
C LEU A 440 16.29 -14.57 -20.34
N LYS A 441 16.90 -15.45 -21.13
CA LYS A 441 18.25 -15.98 -20.86
C LYS A 441 19.09 -15.90 -22.12
N ASP A 442 20.25 -15.25 -22.01
CA ASP A 442 21.19 -15.07 -23.13
C ASP A 442 20.54 -14.50 -24.41
N GLY A 443 19.57 -13.59 -24.24
CA GLY A 443 18.83 -12.96 -25.33
C GLY A 443 17.68 -13.81 -25.91
N VAL A 444 17.40 -14.98 -25.33
CA VAL A 444 16.35 -15.90 -25.77
C VAL A 444 15.20 -15.93 -24.77
N TYR A 445 13.99 -15.66 -25.23
CA TYR A 445 12.76 -15.86 -24.46
C TYR A 445 12.37 -17.34 -24.45
N THR A 446 12.07 -17.87 -23.28
CA THR A 446 11.59 -19.25 -23.10
C THR A 446 10.36 -19.25 -22.21
N VAL A 447 9.28 -19.89 -22.67
CA VAL A 447 8.04 -20.04 -21.90
C VAL A 447 8.31 -20.84 -20.63
N VAL A 448 7.84 -20.32 -19.50
CA VAL A 448 7.74 -21.04 -18.23
C VAL A 448 6.52 -21.95 -18.30
N PRO A 449 6.70 -23.29 -18.29
CA PRO A 449 5.57 -24.22 -18.30
C PRO A 449 4.71 -24.05 -17.04
N LYS A 450 3.38 -24.09 -17.18
CA LYS A 450 2.48 -23.99 -16.03
C LYS A 450 2.63 -25.17 -15.06
N ASP A 451 3.04 -26.34 -15.56
CA ASP A 451 3.33 -27.53 -14.77
C ASP A 451 4.79 -27.60 -14.25
N ALA A 452 5.57 -26.53 -14.42
CA ALA A 452 6.93 -26.47 -13.90
C ALA A 452 6.93 -26.56 -12.38
N THR A 453 7.89 -27.31 -11.82
CA THR A 453 7.82 -27.70 -10.41
C THR A 453 8.17 -26.57 -9.46
N MET A 454 9.29 -25.85 -9.67
CA MET A 454 9.73 -24.75 -8.81
C MET A 454 10.65 -23.77 -9.56
N HIS A 455 10.50 -22.49 -9.26
CA HIS A 455 11.28 -21.37 -9.76
C HIS A 455 11.57 -20.38 -8.64
N THR A 456 12.73 -19.72 -8.68
CA THR A 456 13.01 -18.60 -7.78
C THR A 456 12.70 -17.29 -8.48
N VAL A 457 11.90 -16.44 -7.84
CA VAL A 457 11.56 -15.09 -8.28
C VAL A 457 11.90 -14.08 -7.20
N ALA A 458 12.13 -12.83 -7.57
CA ALA A 458 12.39 -11.73 -6.64
C ALA A 458 11.20 -10.76 -6.61
N THR A 459 10.87 -10.25 -5.43
CA THR A 459 9.85 -9.20 -5.26
C THR A 459 10.12 -8.43 -3.97
N ASN A 460 9.35 -7.38 -3.67
CA ASN A 460 9.44 -6.70 -2.38
C ASN A 460 8.78 -7.55 -1.28
N ALA A 461 9.22 -7.41 -0.03
CA ALA A 461 8.75 -8.23 1.07
C ALA A 461 7.24 -8.10 1.34
N PHE A 462 6.64 -6.92 1.11
CA PHE A 462 5.19 -6.73 1.23
C PHE A 462 4.42 -7.64 0.26
N THR A 463 4.74 -7.61 -1.03
CA THR A 463 4.11 -8.50 -2.03
C THR A 463 4.48 -9.97 -1.79
N ALA A 464 5.72 -10.27 -1.40
CA ALA A 464 6.15 -11.64 -1.09
C ALA A 464 5.35 -12.29 0.05
N LYS A 465 4.87 -11.49 1.00
CA LYS A 465 4.06 -11.92 2.16
C LYS A 465 2.55 -11.92 1.86
N GLY A 466 2.14 -11.55 0.64
CA GLY A 466 0.74 -11.54 0.22
C GLY A 466 0.04 -10.17 0.25
N GLY A 467 0.77 -9.09 0.52
CA GLY A 467 0.23 -7.72 0.41
C GLY A 467 -0.37 -7.46 -0.97
N ASP A 468 -1.34 -6.54 -1.09
CA ASP A 468 -2.20 -6.33 -2.27
C ASP A 468 -3.07 -7.56 -2.64
N ASN A 469 -3.43 -8.40 -1.67
CA ASN A 469 -4.26 -9.61 -1.85
C ASN A 469 -3.62 -10.69 -2.72
N TYR A 470 -2.30 -10.78 -2.69
CA TYR A 470 -1.56 -11.87 -3.34
C TYR A 470 -1.64 -13.16 -2.51
N GLU A 471 -2.84 -13.74 -2.39
CA GLU A 471 -3.13 -14.93 -1.55
C GLU A 471 -2.16 -16.09 -1.83
N VAL A 472 -1.88 -16.36 -3.11
CA VAL A 472 -0.93 -17.41 -3.49
C VAL A 472 0.50 -17.16 -2.98
N LEU A 473 0.95 -15.89 -2.91
CA LEU A 473 2.24 -15.56 -2.33
C LEU A 473 2.19 -15.60 -0.80
N ALA A 474 1.05 -15.28 -0.19
CA ALA A 474 0.84 -15.49 1.24
C ALA A 474 0.99 -16.97 1.62
N GLU A 475 0.43 -17.88 0.82
CA GLU A 475 0.59 -19.34 1.00
C GLU A 475 2.06 -19.78 0.81
N VAL A 476 2.73 -19.28 -0.24
CA VAL A 476 4.17 -19.55 -0.47
C VAL A 476 5.02 -19.06 0.71
N TYR A 477 4.70 -17.89 1.29
CA TYR A 477 5.34 -17.37 2.49
C TYR A 477 5.09 -18.25 3.70
N ALA A 478 3.83 -18.63 3.96
CA ALA A 478 3.43 -19.48 5.08
C ALA A 478 4.10 -20.87 5.02
N ASP A 479 4.35 -21.39 3.82
CA ASP A 479 5.11 -22.63 3.59
C ASP A 479 6.62 -22.50 3.85
N GLY A 480 7.11 -21.30 4.21
CA GLY A 480 8.52 -21.02 4.43
C GLY A 480 9.34 -20.99 3.13
N ARG A 481 8.70 -20.77 1.98
CA ARG A 481 9.34 -20.72 0.66
C ARG A 481 9.76 -19.31 0.24
N VAL A 482 9.65 -18.34 1.14
CA VAL A 482 10.13 -16.97 0.97
C VAL A 482 11.34 -16.72 1.85
N THR A 483 12.34 -16.04 1.30
CA THR A 483 13.53 -15.57 2.00
C THR A 483 13.62 -14.06 1.84
N ASP A 484 13.44 -13.31 2.93
CA ASP A 484 13.76 -11.89 2.97
C ASP A 484 15.28 -11.71 3.02
N LEU A 485 15.84 -10.92 2.10
CA LEU A 485 17.28 -10.66 2.04
C LEU A 485 17.70 -9.50 2.95
N GLY A 486 16.75 -8.74 3.51
CA GLY A 486 17.01 -7.57 4.36
C GLY A 486 17.60 -6.37 3.62
N LEU A 487 17.58 -6.39 2.29
CA LEU A 487 18.16 -5.34 1.45
C LEU A 487 17.10 -4.28 1.14
N SER A 488 17.34 -3.04 1.55
CA SER A 488 16.45 -1.90 1.30
C SER A 488 16.13 -1.72 -0.19
N ASP A 489 14.85 -1.61 -0.51
CA ASP A 489 14.33 -1.44 -1.86
C ASP A 489 14.82 -0.14 -2.52
N TRP A 490 14.77 1.00 -1.82
CA TRP A 490 15.22 2.28 -2.34
C TRP A 490 16.73 2.35 -2.50
N GLU A 491 17.51 1.73 -1.60
CA GLU A 491 18.97 1.67 -1.74
C GLU A 491 19.37 0.80 -2.91
N ASN A 492 18.69 -0.33 -3.08
CA ASN A 492 18.89 -1.19 -4.24
C ASN A 492 18.58 -0.45 -5.56
N PHE A 493 17.46 0.27 -5.59
CA PHE A 493 17.09 1.05 -6.75
C PHE A 493 18.08 2.19 -7.02
N ARG A 494 18.55 2.91 -5.98
CA ARG A 494 19.63 3.92 -6.09
C ARG A 494 20.87 3.31 -6.74
N ASP A 495 21.36 2.20 -6.18
CA ASP A 495 22.61 1.56 -6.65
C ASP A 495 22.48 1.09 -8.09
N TYR A 496 21.29 0.60 -8.48
CA TYR A 496 20.99 0.24 -9.86
C TYR A 496 20.98 1.46 -10.79
N LEU A 497 20.34 2.57 -10.41
CA LEU A 497 20.39 3.80 -11.20
C LEU A 497 21.84 4.29 -11.39
N VAL A 498 22.67 4.18 -10.35
CA VAL A 498 24.10 4.51 -10.44
C VAL A 498 24.84 3.58 -11.40
N SER A 499 24.54 2.28 -11.39
CA SER A 499 25.14 1.31 -12.31
C SER A 499 24.71 1.54 -13.77
N GLN A 500 23.49 2.04 -13.98
CA GLN A 500 22.89 2.34 -15.29
C GLN A 500 22.96 3.80 -15.71
N LYS A 501 23.73 4.65 -15.02
CA LYS A 501 23.73 6.12 -15.23
C LYS A 501 23.95 6.59 -16.68
N ASP A 502 24.65 5.78 -17.48
CA ASP A 502 24.98 6.07 -18.89
C ASP A 502 24.02 5.38 -19.87
N ALA A 503 23.04 4.61 -19.38
CA ALA A 503 22.15 3.74 -20.15
C ALA A 503 20.70 3.76 -19.65
N ILE A 504 20.28 4.82 -18.97
CA ILE A 504 18.88 4.98 -18.55
C ILE A 504 17.97 5.03 -19.79
N PRO A 505 16.96 4.16 -19.89
CA PRO A 505 16.08 4.07 -21.06
C PRO A 505 15.14 5.26 -21.20
N THR A 506 14.73 5.51 -22.45
CA THR A 506 13.73 6.53 -22.82
C THR A 506 12.35 5.93 -23.13
N GLU A 507 12.26 4.60 -23.16
CA GLU A 507 11.07 3.82 -23.50
C GLU A 507 10.93 2.60 -22.57
N VAL A 508 9.74 2.03 -22.51
CA VAL A 508 9.47 0.79 -21.75
C VAL A 508 10.15 -0.41 -22.40
N ARG A 509 10.33 -1.50 -21.64
CA ARG A 509 11.02 -2.70 -22.13
C ARG A 509 10.14 -3.67 -22.93
N GLY A 510 8.81 -3.49 -22.88
CA GLY A 510 7.88 -4.46 -23.46
C GLY A 510 7.80 -5.75 -22.65
N THR A 511 7.99 -5.67 -21.34
CA THR A 511 7.90 -6.82 -20.42
C THR A 511 6.46 -7.21 -20.12
N LEU A 512 5.48 -6.33 -20.40
CA LEU A 512 4.05 -6.61 -20.25
C LEU A 512 3.34 -6.42 -21.59
N VAL A 513 2.92 -7.53 -22.21
CA VAL A 513 2.34 -7.53 -23.56
C VAL A 513 0.86 -7.83 -23.50
N GLN A 514 0.03 -6.81 -23.71
CA GLN A 514 -1.40 -7.00 -23.98
C GLN A 514 -1.54 -7.58 -25.39
N GLN A 515 -2.17 -8.74 -25.49
CA GLN A 515 -2.45 -9.43 -26.74
C GLN A 515 -3.89 -9.91 -26.75
N THR A 516 -4.61 -9.65 -27.84
CA THR A 516 -5.96 -10.19 -28.06
C THR A 516 -5.99 -11.11 -29.27
N THR A 517 -6.53 -12.30 -29.11
CA THR A 517 -6.75 -13.23 -30.22
C THR A 517 -8.17 -13.07 -30.76
N VAL A 518 -8.29 -12.85 -32.06
CA VAL A 518 -9.57 -12.59 -32.75
C VAL A 518 -9.74 -13.47 -33.97
N THR A 519 -10.98 -13.70 -34.37
CA THR A 519 -11.36 -14.45 -35.57
C THR A 519 -11.88 -13.51 -36.66
N ALA A 520 -12.07 -14.02 -37.87
CA ALA A 520 -12.73 -13.29 -38.95
C ALA A 520 -14.11 -12.72 -38.55
N ALA A 521 -14.84 -13.44 -37.67
CA ALA A 521 -16.15 -13.00 -37.20
C ALA A 521 -16.04 -11.78 -36.26
N ASP A 522 -15.03 -11.74 -35.40
CA ASP A 522 -14.77 -10.61 -34.51
C ASP A 522 -14.34 -9.39 -35.30
N LEU A 523 -13.51 -9.59 -36.34
CA LEU A 523 -13.13 -8.53 -37.26
C LEU A 523 -14.32 -7.93 -38.02
N ALA A 524 -15.45 -8.64 -38.13
CA ALA A 524 -16.65 -8.08 -38.76
C ALA A 524 -17.39 -7.08 -37.86
N THR A 525 -17.18 -7.13 -36.55
CA THR A 525 -17.89 -6.30 -35.56
C THR A 525 -16.99 -5.28 -34.87
N GLN A 526 -15.68 -5.53 -34.82
CA GLN A 526 -14.69 -4.65 -34.22
C GLN A 526 -13.50 -4.46 -35.17
N LYS A 527 -13.07 -3.20 -35.29
CA LYS A 527 -11.96 -2.81 -36.17
C LYS A 527 -10.79 -2.17 -35.44
N GLU A 528 -11.00 -1.71 -34.21
CA GLU A 528 -10.00 -1.00 -33.42
C GLU A 528 -9.56 -1.87 -32.24
N PHE A 529 -8.26 -2.06 -32.09
CA PHE A 529 -7.65 -2.92 -31.08
C PHE A 529 -6.44 -2.25 -30.44
N VAL A 530 -6.30 -2.44 -29.13
CA VAL A 530 -5.19 -1.92 -28.33
C VAL A 530 -4.24 -3.06 -27.96
N GLY A 531 -2.95 -2.84 -28.15
CA GLY A 531 -1.90 -3.84 -27.98
C GLY A 531 -1.74 -4.73 -29.21
N ASN A 532 -1.17 -5.92 -29.01
CA ASN A 532 -0.94 -6.88 -30.07
C ASN A 532 -2.23 -7.62 -30.42
N VAL A 533 -2.42 -7.95 -31.69
CA VAL A 533 -3.60 -8.67 -32.18
C VAL A 533 -3.16 -9.89 -32.94
N VAL A 534 -3.66 -11.06 -32.53
CA VAL A 534 -3.50 -12.31 -33.29
C VAL A 534 -4.81 -12.63 -33.98
N VAL A 535 -4.83 -12.51 -35.31
CA VAL A 535 -5.98 -12.89 -36.14
C VAL A 535 -5.80 -14.34 -36.55
N THR A 536 -6.73 -15.21 -36.16
CA THR A 536 -6.68 -16.65 -36.45
C THR A 536 -7.87 -17.10 -37.29
N GLY A 537 -7.63 -18.03 -38.21
CA GLY A 537 -8.68 -18.60 -39.07
C GLY A 537 -8.15 -19.49 -40.18
N THR A 538 -9.02 -20.01 -41.02
CA THR A 538 -8.63 -20.54 -42.33
C THR A 538 -8.26 -19.39 -43.26
N ALA A 539 -7.40 -19.62 -44.25
CA ALA A 539 -7.10 -18.57 -45.23
C ALA A 539 -8.32 -18.17 -46.09
N GLU A 540 -9.36 -19.00 -46.15
CA GLU A 540 -10.63 -18.64 -46.78
C GLU A 540 -11.43 -17.64 -45.92
N GLU A 541 -11.50 -17.87 -44.61
CA GLU A 541 -12.15 -16.92 -43.66
C GLU A 541 -11.39 -15.59 -43.59
N LEU A 542 -10.06 -15.64 -43.72
CA LEU A 542 -9.17 -14.48 -43.68
C LEU A 542 -8.78 -13.97 -45.08
N ALA A 543 -9.50 -14.38 -46.13
CA ALA A 543 -9.20 -13.99 -47.50
C ALA A 543 -9.18 -12.46 -47.69
N THR A 544 -9.93 -11.72 -46.86
CA THR A 544 -9.89 -10.26 -46.82
C THR A 544 -9.96 -9.75 -45.38
N ILE A 545 -8.91 -9.05 -44.95
CA ILE A 545 -8.85 -8.30 -43.69
C ILE A 545 -8.89 -6.82 -44.06
N ASP A 546 -10.00 -6.15 -43.77
CA ASP A 546 -10.21 -4.74 -44.16
C ASP A 546 -10.46 -3.83 -42.98
N GLY A 547 -9.85 -2.64 -42.99
CA GLY A 547 -10.17 -1.52 -42.11
C GLY A 547 -9.66 -1.64 -40.68
N LEU A 548 -8.63 -2.46 -40.41
CA LEU A 548 -8.16 -2.72 -39.06
C LEU A 548 -7.27 -1.58 -38.54
N GLN A 549 -7.38 -1.24 -37.26
CA GLN A 549 -6.55 -0.26 -36.57
C GLN A 549 -5.98 -0.93 -35.32
N VAL A 550 -4.68 -1.20 -35.31
CA VAL A 550 -3.99 -1.91 -34.22
C VAL A 550 -2.88 -1.04 -33.70
N THR A 551 -2.83 -0.79 -32.39
CA THR A 551 -1.77 0.04 -31.81
C THR A 551 -0.45 -0.70 -31.61
N GLY A 552 -0.47 -2.03 -31.50
CA GLY A 552 0.72 -2.89 -31.42
C GLY A 552 0.92 -3.74 -32.67
N ASP A 553 1.48 -4.94 -32.48
CA ASP A 553 1.75 -5.87 -33.58
C ASP A 553 0.46 -6.51 -34.12
N LEU A 554 0.39 -6.73 -35.43
CA LEU A 554 -0.65 -7.52 -36.07
C LEU A 554 -0.05 -8.85 -36.54
N ILE A 555 -0.49 -9.95 -35.93
CA ILE A 555 -0.08 -11.30 -36.26
C ILE A 555 -1.25 -12.00 -36.97
N VAL A 556 -1.08 -12.43 -38.21
CA VAL A 556 -2.10 -13.17 -38.97
C VAL A 556 -1.65 -14.62 -39.08
N GLU A 557 -2.41 -15.53 -38.47
CA GLU A 557 -2.13 -16.96 -38.47
C GLU A 557 -3.22 -17.72 -39.22
N THR A 558 -2.86 -18.31 -40.37
CA THR A 558 -3.79 -19.12 -41.16
C THR A 558 -3.56 -20.61 -40.95
N THR A 559 -4.65 -21.39 -40.90
CA THR A 559 -4.58 -22.87 -40.79
C THR A 559 -4.49 -23.58 -42.14
N THR A 560 -4.66 -22.85 -43.24
CA THR A 560 -4.57 -23.35 -44.61
C THR A 560 -3.77 -22.39 -45.48
N ASP A 561 -3.10 -22.92 -46.51
CA ASP A 561 -2.35 -22.14 -47.49
C ASP A 561 -3.28 -21.56 -48.55
N ALA A 562 -3.56 -20.25 -48.50
CA ALA A 562 -4.17 -19.52 -49.61
C ALA A 562 -3.76 -18.03 -49.62
N PRO A 563 -3.94 -17.32 -50.75
CA PRO A 563 -3.73 -15.87 -50.82
C PRO A 563 -4.66 -15.11 -49.87
N ILE A 564 -4.14 -14.03 -49.28
CA ILE A 564 -4.90 -13.11 -48.43
C ILE A 564 -4.71 -11.66 -48.90
N THR A 565 -5.73 -10.82 -48.69
CA THR A 565 -5.66 -9.37 -48.91
C THR A 565 -5.86 -8.63 -47.60
N ILE A 566 -4.91 -7.77 -47.22
CA ILE A 566 -5.04 -6.85 -46.09
C ILE A 566 -5.21 -5.44 -46.66
N SER A 567 -6.32 -4.78 -46.35
CA SER A 567 -6.64 -3.46 -46.90
C SER A 567 -7.06 -2.44 -45.85
N ASN A 568 -6.75 -1.17 -46.11
CA ASN A 568 -7.14 -0.01 -45.28
C ASN A 568 -6.80 -0.20 -43.79
N THR A 569 -5.68 -0.88 -43.51
CA THR A 569 -5.28 -1.29 -42.17
C THR A 569 -4.10 -0.44 -41.68
N THR A 570 -4.10 -0.03 -40.41
CA THR A 570 -2.95 0.60 -39.75
C THR A 570 -2.47 -0.29 -38.62
N VAL A 571 -1.17 -0.57 -38.58
CA VAL A 571 -0.49 -1.37 -37.56
C VAL A 571 0.60 -0.50 -36.95
N GLY A 572 0.49 -0.23 -35.65
CA GLY A 572 1.48 0.58 -34.92
C GLY A 572 2.80 -0.15 -34.65
N GLY A 573 2.76 -1.49 -34.58
CA GLY A 573 3.93 -2.36 -34.47
C GLY A 573 4.23 -3.11 -35.76
N ASP A 574 4.74 -4.33 -35.63
CA ASP A 574 5.11 -5.19 -36.75
C ASP A 574 3.90 -5.92 -37.34
N LEU A 575 3.96 -6.23 -38.64
CA LEU A 575 3.01 -7.13 -39.31
C LEU A 575 3.67 -8.49 -39.54
N VAL A 576 3.16 -9.53 -38.86
CA VAL A 576 3.70 -10.89 -38.92
C VAL A 576 2.70 -11.84 -39.56
N LEU A 577 3.12 -12.58 -40.59
CA LEU A 577 2.29 -13.53 -41.31
C LEU A 577 2.80 -14.96 -41.07
N SER A 578 1.96 -15.79 -40.46
CA SER A 578 2.30 -17.17 -40.11
C SER A 578 1.41 -18.15 -40.89
N ASN A 579 2.05 -19.16 -41.50
CA ASN A 579 1.38 -20.21 -42.28
C ASN A 579 0.51 -19.71 -43.44
N VAL A 580 0.86 -18.56 -44.02
CA VAL A 580 0.19 -18.00 -45.20
C VAL A 580 0.88 -18.49 -46.47
N GLY A 581 0.45 -19.64 -47.00
CA GLY A 581 0.91 -20.14 -48.30
C GLY A 581 0.18 -19.50 -49.47
N GLY A 582 0.68 -18.37 -49.99
CA GLY A 582 0.08 -17.69 -51.14
C GLY A 582 0.62 -16.29 -51.40
N GLU A 583 0.02 -15.59 -52.37
CA GLU A 583 0.28 -14.17 -52.59
C GLU A 583 -0.41 -13.35 -51.49
N VAL A 584 0.36 -12.49 -50.82
CA VAL A 584 -0.17 -11.54 -49.83
C VAL A 584 -0.29 -10.18 -50.51
N THR A 585 -1.51 -9.64 -50.58
CA THR A 585 -1.77 -8.32 -51.18
C THR A 585 -2.04 -7.30 -50.08
N LEU A 586 -1.23 -6.24 -50.02
CA LEU A 586 -1.44 -5.11 -49.10
C LEU A 586 -1.98 -3.90 -49.88
N VAL A 587 -3.12 -3.33 -49.46
CA VAL A 587 -3.77 -2.20 -50.15
C VAL A 587 -4.10 -1.09 -49.15
N ASN A 588 -3.47 0.08 -49.27
CA ASN A 588 -3.63 1.16 -48.29
C ASN A 588 -3.34 0.71 -46.84
N THR A 589 -2.34 -0.17 -46.68
CA THR A 589 -1.91 -0.67 -45.37
C THR A 589 -0.70 0.14 -44.90
N ILE A 590 -0.75 0.65 -43.68
CA ILE A 590 0.32 1.37 -43.00
C ILE A 590 0.84 0.47 -41.88
N VAL A 591 2.15 0.24 -41.84
CA VAL A 591 2.84 -0.50 -40.79
C VAL A 591 3.95 0.41 -40.28
N ASP A 592 3.85 0.83 -39.02
CA ASP A 592 4.80 1.73 -38.38
C ASP A 592 6.00 0.98 -37.77
N GLY A 593 5.86 -0.34 -37.54
CA GLY A 593 6.95 -1.21 -37.08
C GLY A 593 8.05 -1.42 -38.12
N ASP A 594 9.16 -2.01 -37.66
CA ASP A 594 10.36 -2.21 -38.46
C ASP A 594 10.23 -3.39 -39.43
N THR A 595 9.26 -4.29 -39.21
CA THR A 595 9.16 -5.56 -39.92
C THR A 595 7.78 -5.83 -40.52
N ILE A 596 7.78 -6.27 -41.78
CA ILE A 596 6.70 -7.06 -42.39
C ILE A 596 7.31 -8.43 -42.69
N ASN A 597 6.94 -9.45 -41.93
CA ASN A 597 7.55 -10.79 -41.98
C ASN A 597 6.59 -11.84 -42.54
#